data_AF-A0A849DKZ8-F1
#
_entry.id   AF-A0A849DKZ8-F1
#
_cell.length_a   1.000
_cell.length_b   1.000
_cell.length_c   1.000
_cell.angle_alpha   90.00
_cell.angle_beta   90.00
_cell.angle_gamma   90.00
#
_symmetry.space_group_name_H-M   'P 1'
#
loop_
_entity.id
_entity.type
_entity.pdbx_description
1 polymer ?
#
loop_
_entity_poly.entity_id
_entity_poly.type
_entity_poly.pdbx_seq_one_letter_code
_entity_poly.pdbx_strand_id
1 'polypeptide(L)'
;WRIDRQPALAELGAAAAVRFVYGLTSFALMCALAVMLYLAALRRRDRADLADDGDRSHQPLTALPWRGVAVAGSLASLTLVAVALQAFTCPFVLAGGGPRQTTPVIAMFTVGFQQLTFGPAAAISTLLLAVLAILGILGALVLIGTGARLELDDRCRHAGARRPGDRVGTLATAGAAVLVVAVIGVAAYATGPWLAALVDNSQPPPGSVSLVETFGNTWVPPLISTLLGVGTAAVAGYGIGALRPLGPRSELLLLPFAPFLFVGVAPLALRAYADGATASRLETMLGLVPPTRLAVPALFVFTLLARGQAFADQSARRDGVSRSWTRTYILPTLPMAAILVVGTWLVSAQDLLWPVISGSGDLATGPVRLYDLLGVGGLRGSVPVVLALPWWLLLVIVAAAVVAQLTYLDRIALRVGDGGESGT
;
A
#
# COMPACT_ATOMS: atom_id res chain seq x y z
N TRP A 1 7.56 48.50 -29.65
CA TRP A 1 7.06 47.14 -29.39
C TRP A 1 7.95 46.45 -28.36
N ARG A 2 7.60 46.59 -27.07
CA ARG A 2 8.24 45.83 -25.99
C ARG A 2 7.65 44.42 -26.03
N ILE A 3 8.52 43.42 -26.14
CA ILE A 3 8.15 42.02 -25.98
C ILE A 3 8.03 41.81 -24.47
N ASP A 4 6.81 41.98 -23.95
CA ASP A 4 6.46 41.46 -22.63
C ASP A 4 6.61 39.94 -22.69
N ARG A 5 7.58 39.42 -21.93
CA ARG A 5 7.84 37.98 -21.78
C ARG A 5 6.53 37.32 -21.35
N GLN A 6 6.00 36.45 -22.20
CA GLN A 6 4.73 35.75 -21.98
C GLN A 6 4.78 34.93 -20.69
N PRO A 7 4.05 35.32 -19.62
CA PRO A 7 3.92 34.49 -18.41
C PRO A 7 3.22 33.15 -18.69
N ALA A 8 2.44 33.08 -19.77
CA ALA A 8 1.69 31.89 -20.18
C ALA A 8 2.58 30.65 -20.46
N LEU A 9 3.79 30.82 -21.02
CA LEU A 9 4.69 29.69 -21.28
C LEU A 9 5.34 29.15 -20.00
N ALA A 10 5.58 30.01 -19.00
CA ALA A 10 6.09 29.60 -17.70
C ALA A 10 5.02 28.88 -16.85
N GLU A 11 3.76 29.34 -16.92
CA GLU A 11 2.61 28.72 -16.24
C GLU A 11 2.28 27.33 -16.80
N LEU A 12 2.34 27.15 -18.13
CA LEU A 12 2.21 25.84 -18.79
C LEU A 12 3.31 24.87 -18.34
N GLY A 13 4.54 25.37 -18.16
CA GLY A 13 5.68 24.58 -17.68
C GLY A 13 5.52 24.10 -16.24
N ALA A 14 5.06 24.97 -15.33
CA ALA A 14 4.93 24.62 -13.90
C ALA A 14 3.76 23.66 -13.63
N ALA A 15 2.60 23.86 -14.27
CA ALA A 15 1.48 22.93 -14.15
C ALA A 15 1.82 21.56 -14.77
N ALA A 16 2.49 21.53 -15.93
CA ALA A 16 2.99 20.30 -16.53
C ALA A 16 4.04 19.61 -15.65
N ALA A 17 4.94 20.37 -15.00
CA ALA A 17 5.95 19.83 -14.10
C ALA A 17 5.33 19.20 -12.85
N VAL A 18 4.36 19.85 -12.20
CA VAL A 18 3.65 19.29 -11.03
C VAL A 18 2.89 18.01 -11.42
N ARG A 19 2.17 18.06 -12.54
CA ARG A 19 1.48 16.90 -13.13
C ARG A 19 2.43 15.74 -13.41
N PHE A 20 3.59 16.04 -13.99
CA PHE A 20 4.64 15.06 -14.29
C PHE A 20 5.24 14.48 -13.01
N VAL A 21 5.57 15.32 -12.02
CA VAL A 21 6.14 14.88 -10.74
C VAL A 21 5.14 13.97 -10.00
N TYR A 22 3.88 14.36 -9.90
CA TYR A 22 2.85 13.57 -9.22
C TYR A 22 2.57 12.23 -9.93
N GLY A 23 2.52 12.25 -11.26
CA GLY A 23 2.41 11.03 -12.07
C GLY A 23 3.62 10.12 -11.90
N LEU A 24 4.82 10.69 -11.94
CA LEU A 24 6.08 9.97 -11.79
C LEU A 24 6.24 9.38 -10.38
N THR A 25 5.89 10.11 -9.32
CA THR A 25 5.97 9.59 -7.95
C THR A 25 4.99 8.45 -7.72
N SER A 26 3.74 8.60 -8.21
CA SER A 26 2.72 7.55 -8.09
C SER A 26 3.13 6.29 -8.87
N PHE A 27 3.61 6.48 -10.11
CA PHE A 27 4.10 5.39 -10.95
C PHE A 27 5.35 4.72 -10.36
N ALA A 28 6.34 5.50 -9.93
CA ALA A 28 7.56 4.98 -9.32
C ALA A 28 7.26 4.20 -8.04
N LEU A 29 6.28 4.64 -7.25
CA LEU A 29 5.88 3.94 -6.03
C LEU A 29 5.23 2.59 -6.34
N MET A 30 4.33 2.56 -7.33
CA MET A 30 3.70 1.32 -7.81
C MET A 30 4.73 0.36 -8.43
N CYS A 31 5.64 0.88 -9.26
CA CYS A 31 6.74 0.10 -9.84
C CYS A 31 7.70 -0.42 -8.79
N ALA A 32 8.10 0.40 -7.81
CA ALA A 32 8.97 -0.04 -6.72
C ALA A 32 8.32 -1.16 -5.90
N LEU A 33 7.03 -1.05 -5.61
CA LEU A 33 6.30 -2.08 -4.88
C LEU A 33 6.19 -3.39 -5.69
N ALA A 34 5.88 -3.30 -6.98
CA ALA A 34 5.83 -4.44 -7.88
C ALA A 34 7.21 -5.10 -8.06
N VAL A 35 8.27 -4.30 -8.23
CA VAL A 35 9.66 -4.78 -8.36
C VAL A 35 10.15 -5.40 -7.06
N MET A 36 9.84 -4.82 -5.90
CA MET A 36 10.18 -5.44 -4.60
C MET A 36 9.52 -6.80 -4.42
N LEU A 37 8.23 -6.92 -4.77
CA LEU A 37 7.51 -8.20 -4.72
C LEU A 37 8.08 -9.22 -5.72
N TYR A 38 8.40 -8.77 -6.94
CA TYR A 38 8.96 -9.62 -7.99
C TYR A 38 10.39 -10.08 -7.68
N LEU A 39 11.25 -9.18 -7.19
CA LEU A 39 12.62 -9.50 -6.78
C LEU A 39 12.66 -10.37 -5.53
N ALA A 40 11.74 -10.19 -4.58
CA ALA A 40 11.59 -11.11 -3.45
C ALA A 40 11.26 -12.54 -3.93
N ALA A 41 10.40 -12.66 -4.96
CA ALA A 41 10.08 -13.95 -5.56
C ALA A 41 11.27 -14.56 -6.34
N LEU A 42 12.05 -13.74 -7.06
CA LEU A 42 13.18 -14.21 -7.88
C LEU A 42 14.47 -14.48 -7.10
N ARG A 43 14.87 -13.64 -6.14
CA ARG A 43 16.14 -13.77 -5.40
C ARG A 43 16.25 -15.06 -4.58
N ARG A 44 15.12 -15.69 -4.31
CA ARG A 44 15.08 -16.98 -3.62
C ARG A 44 15.51 -18.16 -4.51
N ARG A 45 15.46 -17.99 -5.84
CA ARG A 45 15.96 -18.96 -6.84
C ARG A 45 17.46 -19.19 -6.68
N ASP A 46 18.23 -18.11 -6.60
CA ASP A 46 19.70 -18.19 -6.61
C ASP A 46 20.29 -18.74 -5.31
N ARG A 47 19.65 -18.49 -4.15
CA ARG A 47 20.12 -19.00 -2.84
C ARG A 47 19.82 -20.48 -2.63
N ALA A 48 18.76 -21.02 -3.24
CA ALA A 48 18.45 -22.45 -3.17
C ALA A 48 19.44 -23.29 -4.00
N ASP A 49 19.83 -22.78 -5.17
CA ASP A 49 20.78 -23.45 -6.07
C ASP A 49 22.23 -23.49 -5.50
N LEU A 50 22.59 -22.52 -4.64
CA LEU A 50 23.93 -22.41 -4.04
C LEU A 50 24.10 -23.19 -2.72
N ALA A 51 23.01 -23.54 -2.02
CA ALA A 51 23.06 -24.26 -0.75
C ALA A 51 23.12 -25.80 -0.93
N ASP A 52 22.89 -26.28 -2.14
CA ASP A 52 22.72 -27.71 -2.49
C ASP A 52 23.93 -28.28 -3.28
N ASP A 53 25.15 -27.96 -2.83
CA ASP A 53 26.40 -28.37 -3.49
C ASP A 53 27.16 -29.47 -2.73
N GLY A 54 26.46 -30.22 -1.87
CA GLY A 54 27.08 -31.21 -0.97
C GLY A 54 26.70 -32.68 -1.18
N ASP A 55 25.51 -32.99 -1.72
CA ASP A 55 25.02 -34.38 -1.77
C ASP A 55 24.07 -34.62 -2.96
N ARG A 56 24.61 -34.49 -4.18
CA ARG A 56 23.88 -34.75 -5.41
C ARG A 56 24.05 -36.19 -5.86
N SER A 57 23.09 -37.03 -5.52
CA SER A 57 22.70 -38.15 -6.40
C SER A 57 21.18 -38.21 -6.54
N HIS A 58 20.71 -37.70 -7.69
CA HIS A 58 19.39 -37.95 -8.27
C HIS A 58 18.15 -37.30 -7.65
N GLN A 59 18.15 -35.98 -7.41
CA GLN A 59 16.90 -35.22 -7.49
C GLN A 59 16.85 -34.43 -8.80
N PRO A 60 15.84 -34.66 -9.67
CA PRO A 60 15.78 -34.02 -10.96
C PRO A 60 15.50 -32.53 -10.83
N LEU A 61 16.21 -31.74 -11.64
CA LEU A 61 16.09 -30.28 -11.87
C LEU A 61 14.68 -29.79 -12.31
N THR A 62 13.66 -30.63 -12.20
CA THR A 62 12.27 -30.35 -12.61
C THR A 62 11.36 -29.90 -11.46
N ALA A 63 11.83 -29.91 -10.22
CA ALA A 63 11.10 -29.34 -9.07
C ALA A 63 11.23 -27.80 -9.01
N LEU A 64 11.01 -27.12 -10.14
CA LEU A 64 10.94 -25.66 -10.18
C LEU A 64 9.77 -25.19 -9.28
N PRO A 65 9.95 -24.14 -8.46
CA PRO A 65 8.87 -23.50 -7.70
C PRO A 65 7.96 -22.62 -8.60
N TRP A 66 7.66 -23.08 -9.82
CA TRP A 66 6.83 -22.39 -10.81
C TRP A 66 5.44 -22.06 -10.25
N ARG A 67 4.93 -22.89 -9.33
CA ARG A 67 3.65 -22.66 -8.65
C ARG A 67 3.65 -21.37 -7.82
N GLY A 68 4.73 -21.09 -7.08
CA GLY A 68 4.86 -19.86 -6.29
C GLY A 68 4.91 -18.61 -7.17
N VAL A 69 5.69 -18.67 -8.25
CA VAL A 69 5.79 -17.59 -9.24
C VAL A 69 4.46 -17.38 -9.96
N ALA A 70 3.76 -18.46 -10.34
CA ALA A 70 2.46 -18.40 -10.99
C ALA A 70 1.39 -17.76 -10.09
N VAL A 71 1.33 -18.16 -8.81
CA VAL A 71 0.42 -17.56 -7.82
C VAL A 71 0.72 -16.08 -7.65
N ALA A 72 1.97 -15.71 -7.37
CA ALA A 72 2.36 -14.31 -7.20
C ALA A 72 2.09 -13.48 -8.47
N GLY A 73 2.42 -14.00 -9.65
CA GLY A 73 2.21 -13.35 -10.95
C GLY A 73 0.72 -13.15 -11.27
N SER A 74 -0.12 -14.16 -11.01
CA SER A 74 -1.56 -14.03 -11.18
C SER A 74 -2.17 -12.98 -10.25
N LEU A 75 -1.78 -12.95 -8.98
CA LEU A 75 -2.25 -11.96 -8.01
C LEU A 75 -1.80 -10.55 -8.38
N ALA A 76 -0.54 -10.39 -8.80
CA ALA A 76 -0.02 -9.12 -9.29
C ALA A 76 -0.79 -8.63 -10.53
N SER A 77 -1.08 -9.53 -11.47
CA SER A 77 -1.84 -9.19 -12.68
C SER A 77 -3.28 -8.78 -12.36
N LEU A 78 -3.98 -9.54 -11.50
CA LEU A 78 -5.34 -9.20 -11.05
C LEU A 78 -5.36 -7.86 -10.31
N THR A 79 -4.37 -7.63 -9.44
CA THR A 79 -4.21 -6.37 -8.71
C THR A 79 -4.01 -5.20 -9.67
N LEU A 80 -3.13 -5.34 -10.68
CA LEU A 80 -2.86 -4.29 -11.64
C LEU A 80 -4.12 -3.90 -12.43
N VAL A 81 -4.89 -4.90 -12.90
CA VAL A 81 -6.16 -4.66 -13.59
C VAL A 81 -7.14 -3.92 -12.68
N ALA A 82 -7.29 -4.38 -11.42
CA ALA A 82 -8.19 -3.75 -10.47
C ALA A 82 -7.79 -2.31 -10.12
N VAL A 83 -6.50 -2.02 -9.98
CA VAL A 83 -5.98 -0.67 -9.75
C VAL A 83 -6.23 0.21 -10.97
N ALA A 84 -5.99 -0.29 -12.18
CA ALA A 84 -6.22 0.46 -13.41
C ALA A 84 -7.70 0.85 -13.58
N LEU A 85 -8.63 -0.06 -13.30
CA LEU A 85 -10.07 0.20 -13.33
C LEU A 85 -10.51 1.26 -12.31
N GLN A 86 -9.78 1.39 -11.20
CA GLN A 86 -10.09 2.31 -10.11
C GLN A 86 -9.25 3.59 -10.13
N ALA A 87 -8.36 3.75 -11.11
CA ALA A 87 -7.47 4.90 -11.17
C ALA A 87 -8.28 6.20 -11.33
N PHE A 88 -8.17 7.08 -10.34
CA PHE A 88 -8.82 8.39 -10.33
C PHE A 88 -7.80 9.51 -10.38
N THR A 89 -6.91 9.61 -9.39
CA THR A 89 -6.10 10.81 -9.17
C THR A 89 -5.26 11.21 -10.37
N CYS A 90 -4.46 10.29 -10.92
CA CYS A 90 -3.55 10.62 -12.02
C CYS A 90 -4.31 11.00 -13.32
N PRO A 91 -5.23 10.18 -13.85
CA PRO A 91 -5.94 10.56 -15.07
C PRO A 91 -6.84 11.80 -14.88
N PHE A 92 -7.42 12.00 -13.68
CA PHE A 92 -8.23 13.17 -13.38
C PHE A 92 -7.38 14.46 -13.34
N VAL A 93 -6.24 14.45 -12.65
CA VAL A 93 -5.35 15.62 -12.55
C VAL A 93 -4.67 15.96 -13.89
N LEU A 94 -4.30 14.94 -14.68
CA LEU A 94 -3.61 15.13 -15.97
C LEU A 94 -4.54 15.59 -17.08
N ALA A 95 -5.71 14.93 -17.21
CA ALA A 95 -6.59 15.10 -18.37
C ALA A 95 -7.90 15.80 -18.04
N GLY A 96 -8.14 16.19 -16.79
CA GLY A 96 -9.40 16.82 -16.35
C GLY A 96 -10.62 15.92 -16.58
N GLY A 97 -10.42 14.61 -16.73
CA GLY A 97 -11.47 13.66 -17.09
C GLY A 97 -11.91 13.69 -18.56
N GLY A 98 -11.09 14.22 -19.48
CA GLY A 98 -11.42 14.31 -20.91
C GLY A 98 -11.83 12.97 -21.57
N PRO A 99 -12.59 13.01 -22.68
CA PRO A 99 -13.36 11.87 -23.23
C PRO A 99 -12.53 10.68 -23.74
N ARG A 100 -11.21 10.85 -23.90
CA ARG A 100 -10.29 9.76 -24.33
C ARG A 100 -9.58 9.06 -23.17
N GLN A 101 -9.71 9.55 -21.94
CA GLN A 101 -9.00 9.03 -20.76
C GLN A 101 -9.93 8.80 -19.56
N THR A 102 -11.18 8.43 -19.83
CA THR A 102 -12.20 8.22 -18.80
C THR A 102 -12.09 6.81 -18.22
N THR A 103 -11.62 6.69 -16.98
CA THR A 103 -11.77 5.45 -16.20
C THR A 103 -13.21 5.34 -15.67
N PRO A 104 -13.68 4.13 -15.31
CA PRO A 104 -15.02 3.97 -14.72
C PRO A 104 -15.26 4.88 -13.50
N VAL A 105 -14.22 5.10 -12.68
CA VAL A 105 -14.31 5.98 -11.51
C VAL A 105 -14.46 7.45 -11.90
N ILE A 106 -13.75 7.91 -12.93
CA ILE A 106 -13.91 9.27 -13.44
C ILE A 106 -15.32 9.46 -14.03
N ALA A 107 -15.81 8.49 -14.80
CA ALA A 107 -17.17 8.54 -15.33
C ALA A 107 -18.21 8.65 -14.19
N MET A 108 -18.07 7.81 -13.16
CA MET A 108 -18.91 7.86 -11.97
C MET A 108 -18.81 9.22 -11.26
N PHE A 109 -17.61 9.76 -11.10
CA PHE A 109 -17.40 11.04 -10.43
C PHE A 109 -18.04 12.20 -11.20
N THR A 110 -17.82 12.26 -12.51
CA THR A 110 -18.40 13.30 -13.37
C THR A 110 -19.93 13.22 -13.39
N VAL A 111 -20.50 12.04 -13.58
CA VAL A 111 -21.96 11.85 -13.62
C VAL A 111 -22.59 12.10 -12.24
N GLY A 112 -21.95 11.63 -11.17
CA GLY A 112 -22.51 11.67 -9.82
C GLY A 112 -22.33 13.02 -9.12
N PHE A 113 -21.11 13.56 -9.13
CA PHE A 113 -20.75 14.74 -8.35
C PHE A 113 -20.70 16.03 -9.19
N GLN A 114 -20.29 15.96 -10.46
CA GLN A 114 -20.25 17.17 -11.31
C GLN A 114 -21.61 17.46 -11.98
N GLN A 115 -22.32 16.42 -12.43
CA GLN A 115 -23.65 16.56 -13.06
C GLN A 115 -24.81 16.38 -12.08
N LEU A 116 -24.53 16.01 -10.83
CA LEU A 116 -25.52 15.77 -9.77
C LEU A 116 -26.55 14.69 -10.11
N THR A 117 -26.17 13.72 -10.95
CA THR A 117 -27.02 12.59 -11.35
C THR A 117 -26.59 11.30 -10.65
N PHE A 118 -27.00 11.15 -9.38
CA PHE A 118 -26.57 10.03 -8.54
C PHE A 118 -27.05 8.65 -9.01
N GLY A 119 -28.21 8.55 -9.67
CA GLY A 119 -28.76 7.27 -10.15
C GLY A 119 -27.84 6.56 -11.15
N PRO A 120 -27.54 7.18 -12.31
CA PRO A 120 -26.60 6.60 -13.28
C PRO A 120 -25.19 6.38 -12.71
N ALA A 121 -24.69 7.31 -11.88
CA ALA A 121 -23.41 7.14 -11.20
C ALA A 121 -23.39 5.93 -10.25
N ALA A 122 -24.48 5.67 -9.54
CA ALA A 122 -24.62 4.49 -8.69
C ALA A 122 -24.63 3.19 -9.51
N ALA A 123 -25.23 3.20 -10.71
CA ALA A 123 -25.15 2.07 -11.62
C ALA A 123 -23.70 1.81 -12.08
N ILE A 124 -22.94 2.86 -12.45
CA ILE A 124 -21.52 2.75 -12.81
C ILE A 124 -20.70 2.18 -11.63
N SER A 125 -20.89 2.73 -10.41
CA SER A 125 -20.23 2.21 -9.20
C SER A 125 -20.56 0.75 -8.92
N THR A 126 -21.82 0.34 -9.11
CA THR A 126 -22.27 -1.04 -8.84
C THR A 126 -21.69 -2.02 -9.86
N LEU A 127 -21.64 -1.64 -11.14
CA LEU A 127 -20.99 -2.45 -12.17
C LEU A 127 -19.49 -2.58 -11.92
N LEU A 128 -18.81 -1.48 -11.56
CA LEU A 128 -17.41 -1.51 -11.18
C LEU A 128 -17.17 -2.40 -9.96
N LEU A 129 -18.01 -2.29 -8.92
CA LEU A 129 -17.96 -3.13 -7.73
C LEU A 129 -18.12 -4.61 -8.10
N ALA A 130 -19.06 -4.96 -8.98
CA ALA A 130 -19.28 -6.33 -9.42
C ALA A 130 -18.05 -6.91 -10.15
N VAL A 131 -17.42 -6.14 -11.04
CA VAL A 131 -16.18 -6.56 -11.73
C VAL A 131 -15.05 -6.78 -10.73
N LEU A 132 -14.84 -5.83 -9.80
CA LEU A 132 -13.81 -5.94 -8.77
C LEU A 132 -14.07 -7.10 -7.81
N ALA A 133 -15.34 -7.38 -7.51
CA ALA A 133 -15.75 -8.52 -6.70
C ALA A 133 -15.40 -9.84 -7.36
N ILE A 134 -15.65 -9.98 -8.66
CA ILE A 134 -15.23 -11.17 -9.43
C ILE A 134 -13.71 -11.33 -9.39
N LEU A 135 -12.95 -10.26 -9.64
CA LEU A 135 -11.48 -10.31 -9.56
C LEU A 135 -11.00 -10.72 -8.16
N GLY A 136 -11.63 -10.17 -7.11
CA GLY A 136 -11.29 -10.47 -5.72
C GLY A 136 -11.57 -11.92 -5.35
N ILE A 137 -12.72 -12.46 -5.78
CA ILE A 137 -13.05 -13.89 -5.64
C ILE A 137 -12.02 -14.74 -6.37
N LEU A 138 -11.67 -14.41 -7.63
CA LEU A 138 -10.65 -15.13 -8.38
C LEU A 138 -9.28 -15.13 -7.66
N GLY A 139 -8.86 -13.97 -7.14
CA GLY A 139 -7.63 -13.85 -6.36
C GLY A 139 -7.64 -14.72 -5.09
N ALA A 140 -8.76 -14.73 -4.37
CA ALA A 140 -8.94 -15.59 -3.21
C ALA A 140 -8.94 -17.08 -3.57
N LEU A 141 -9.61 -17.47 -4.66
CA LEU A 141 -9.62 -18.85 -5.15
C LEU A 141 -8.22 -19.32 -5.56
N VAL A 142 -7.41 -18.45 -6.18
CA VAL A 142 -5.99 -18.74 -6.46
C VAL A 142 -5.23 -18.98 -5.16
N LEU A 143 -5.40 -18.14 -4.14
CA LEU A 143 -4.70 -18.30 -2.86
C LEU A 143 -5.11 -19.57 -2.12
N ILE A 144 -6.41 -19.82 -1.99
CA ILE A 144 -6.98 -20.96 -1.27
C ILE A 144 -6.69 -22.26 -2.04
N GLY A 145 -6.97 -22.28 -3.34
CA GLY A 145 -6.82 -23.47 -4.19
C GLY A 145 -5.37 -23.92 -4.36
N THR A 146 -4.40 -23.02 -4.15
CA THR A 146 -2.97 -23.37 -4.18
C THR A 146 -2.40 -23.68 -2.80
N GLY A 147 -3.17 -23.51 -1.73
CA GLY A 147 -2.69 -23.69 -0.36
C GLY A 147 -1.52 -22.75 -0.05
N ALA A 148 -1.58 -21.54 -0.58
CA ALA A 148 -0.55 -20.54 -0.38
C ALA A 148 -0.37 -20.26 1.12
N ARG A 149 0.87 -20.12 1.56
CA ARG A 149 1.19 -19.73 2.94
C ARG A 149 2.45 -18.89 2.98
N LEU A 150 2.49 -17.91 3.89
CA LEU A 150 3.65 -17.07 4.12
C LEU A 150 4.40 -17.62 5.34
N GLU A 151 5.53 -18.26 5.10
CA GLU A 151 6.43 -18.74 6.16
C GLU A 151 7.60 -17.77 6.33
N LEU A 152 8.06 -17.58 7.56
CA LEU A 152 9.37 -16.99 7.80
C LEU A 152 10.41 -18.10 7.86
N ASP A 153 11.38 -18.06 6.96
CA ASP A 153 12.42 -19.08 6.89
C ASP A 153 13.46 -18.86 7.99
N ASP A 154 13.32 -19.56 9.11
CA ASP A 154 14.31 -19.59 10.19
C ASP A 154 15.59 -20.35 9.80
N ARG A 155 15.61 -21.12 8.70
CA ARG A 155 16.77 -21.94 8.32
C ARG A 155 17.98 -21.12 7.90
N CYS A 156 17.80 -19.88 7.46
CA CYS A 156 18.91 -18.94 7.28
C CYS A 156 19.64 -18.62 8.60
N ARG A 157 19.03 -18.91 9.75
CA ARG A 157 19.62 -18.77 11.09
C ARG A 157 20.37 -20.02 11.54
N HIS A 158 20.22 -21.17 10.87
CA HIS A 158 20.82 -22.45 11.25
C HIS A 158 21.81 -23.00 10.20
N ALA A 159 21.66 -22.65 8.92
CA ALA A 159 22.76 -22.76 7.96
C ALA A 159 23.92 -21.80 8.32
N GLY A 160 23.61 -20.75 9.08
CA GLY A 160 24.56 -19.97 9.85
C GLY A 160 24.79 -20.58 11.24
N ALA A 161 25.22 -21.84 11.33
CA ALA A 161 26.13 -22.20 12.42
C ALA A 161 27.27 -21.17 12.33
N ARG A 162 27.34 -20.25 13.29
CA ARG A 162 28.27 -19.11 13.31
C ARG A 162 29.64 -19.57 12.82
N ARG A 163 29.97 -19.35 11.55
CA ARG A 163 31.37 -19.37 11.13
C ARG A 163 31.98 -18.16 11.83
N PRO A 164 33.05 -18.34 12.63
CA PRO A 164 33.78 -17.20 13.17
C PRO A 164 34.33 -16.41 11.99
N GLY A 165 33.68 -15.29 11.63
CA GLY A 165 34.00 -14.52 10.43
C GLY A 165 32.84 -13.87 9.68
N ASP A 166 31.58 -13.98 10.14
CA ASP A 166 30.40 -13.40 9.45
C ASP A 166 30.30 -11.86 9.59
N ARG A 167 31.39 -11.16 9.21
CA ARG A 167 31.48 -9.71 9.10
C ARG A 167 30.54 -9.19 8.01
N VAL A 168 30.20 -10.01 7.03
CA VAL A 168 29.39 -9.60 5.86
C VAL A 168 27.94 -9.32 6.25
N GLY A 169 27.32 -10.17 7.08
CA GLY A 169 25.95 -9.93 7.58
C GLY A 169 25.85 -8.73 8.53
N THR A 170 26.88 -8.51 9.35
CA THR A 170 26.98 -7.32 10.22
C THR A 170 27.28 -6.05 9.43
N LEU A 171 28.11 -6.11 8.39
CA LEU A 171 28.40 -4.99 7.49
C LEU A 171 27.19 -4.62 6.63
N ALA A 172 26.39 -5.60 6.17
CA ALA A 172 25.17 -5.33 5.42
C ALA A 172 24.10 -4.65 6.28
N THR A 173 23.92 -5.09 7.53
CA THR A 173 22.99 -4.47 8.47
C THR A 173 23.47 -3.10 8.94
N ALA A 174 24.77 -2.95 9.24
CA ALA A 174 25.37 -1.66 9.54
C ALA A 174 25.29 -0.69 8.35
N GLY A 175 25.55 -1.17 7.12
CA GLY A 175 25.43 -0.40 5.90
C GLY A 175 24.00 0.06 5.63
N ALA A 176 23.00 -0.79 5.86
CA ALA A 176 21.59 -0.42 5.79
C ALA A 176 21.22 0.64 6.85
N ALA A 177 21.71 0.49 8.09
CA ALA A 177 21.50 1.47 9.15
C ALA A 177 22.14 2.83 8.81
N VAL A 178 23.38 2.83 8.31
CA VAL A 178 24.08 4.04 7.85
C VAL A 178 23.33 4.69 6.70
N LEU A 179 22.85 3.91 5.73
CA LEU A 179 22.04 4.43 4.62
C LEU A 179 20.76 5.11 5.14
N VAL A 180 20.07 4.50 6.09
CA VAL A 180 18.86 5.09 6.70
C VAL A 180 19.19 6.39 7.42
N VAL A 181 20.24 6.41 8.24
CA VAL A 181 20.68 7.61 8.95
C VAL A 181 21.08 8.70 7.96
N ALA A 182 21.80 8.36 6.88
CA ALA A 182 22.16 9.30 5.84
C ALA A 182 20.93 9.85 5.11
N VAL A 183 19.97 8.99 4.75
CA VAL A 183 18.72 9.41 4.11
C VAL A 183 17.88 10.30 5.03
N ILE A 184 17.77 9.96 6.33
CA ILE A 184 17.10 10.80 7.33
C ILE A 184 17.85 12.13 7.50
N GLY A 185 19.17 12.13 7.54
CA GLY A 185 19.99 13.35 7.65
C GLY A 185 19.83 14.27 6.44
N VAL A 186 19.86 13.72 5.22
CA VAL A 186 19.59 14.48 3.99
C VAL A 186 18.16 15.00 3.97
N ALA A 187 17.18 14.17 4.37
CA ALA A 187 15.79 14.58 4.48
C ALA A 187 15.62 15.72 5.48
N ALA A 188 16.21 15.61 6.68
CA ALA A 188 16.16 16.63 7.73
C ALA A 188 16.88 17.92 7.31
N TYR A 189 18.03 17.83 6.65
CA TYR A 189 18.77 18.99 6.16
C TYR A 189 17.99 19.74 5.09
N ALA A 190 17.48 19.06 4.07
CA ALA A 190 16.74 19.71 3.00
C ALA A 190 15.30 20.10 3.40
N THR A 191 14.75 19.59 4.51
CA THR A 191 13.49 20.08 5.11
C THR A 191 13.66 21.08 6.24
N GLY A 192 14.87 21.23 6.80
CA GLY A 192 15.15 22.11 7.94
C GLY A 192 14.67 23.55 7.72
N PRO A 193 15.00 24.21 6.59
CA PRO A 193 14.50 25.55 6.30
C PRO A 193 12.96 25.63 6.23
N TRP A 194 12.29 24.55 5.81
CA TRP A 194 10.83 24.49 5.78
C TRP A 194 10.23 24.26 7.17
N LEU A 195 10.80 23.37 7.97
CA LEU A 195 10.39 23.18 9.37
C LEU A 195 10.56 24.49 10.15
N ALA A 196 11.66 25.21 9.90
CA ALA A 196 11.87 26.55 10.45
C ALA A 196 10.79 27.52 9.97
N ALA A 197 10.43 27.52 8.68
CA ALA A 197 9.37 28.38 8.13
C ALA A 197 7.95 28.02 8.63
N LEU A 198 7.69 26.77 9.04
CA LEU A 198 6.46 26.38 9.71
C LEU A 198 6.38 26.90 11.16
N VAL A 199 7.53 27.01 11.82
CA VAL A 199 7.64 27.46 13.21
C VAL A 199 7.67 28.99 13.30
N ASP A 200 8.26 29.65 12.30
CA ASP A 200 8.19 31.10 12.09
C ASP A 200 6.78 31.50 11.65
N ASN A 201 5.86 31.56 12.62
CA ASN A 201 4.48 32.06 12.52
C ASN A 201 4.43 33.59 12.23
N SER A 202 5.17 34.05 11.22
CA SER A 202 4.97 35.38 10.66
C SER A 202 3.54 35.39 10.11
N GLN A 203 2.65 36.17 10.73
CA GLN A 203 1.21 36.18 10.42
C GLN A 203 0.97 36.01 8.93
N PRO A 204 0.42 34.86 8.51
CA PRO A 204 0.28 34.61 7.09
C PRO A 204 -0.86 35.55 6.62
N PRO A 205 -0.69 36.19 5.44
CA PRO A 205 -1.57 37.26 5.00
C PRO A 205 -3.03 36.79 4.99
N PRO A 206 -4.01 37.65 5.31
CA PRO A 206 -5.42 37.24 5.34
C PRO A 206 -5.82 36.54 4.03
N GLY A 207 -6.30 35.30 4.14
CA GLY A 207 -6.58 34.40 3.01
C GLY A 207 -5.50 33.35 2.70
N SER A 208 -4.39 33.33 3.46
CA SER A 208 -3.37 32.30 3.35
C SER A 208 -3.83 30.96 3.91
N VAL A 209 -3.59 29.89 3.16
CA VAL A 209 -3.89 28.51 3.59
C VAL A 209 -3.01 28.12 4.78
N SER A 210 -3.62 27.68 5.87
CA SER A 210 -2.90 27.10 7.00
C SER A 210 -2.25 25.78 6.56
N LEU A 211 -0.92 25.77 6.47
CA LEU A 211 -0.16 24.58 6.12
C LEU A 211 -0.36 23.48 7.18
N VAL A 212 -0.32 23.83 8.46
CA VAL A 212 -0.49 22.88 9.57
C VAL A 212 -1.84 22.18 9.49
N GLU A 213 -2.91 22.93 9.22
CA GLU A 213 -4.25 22.38 9.06
C GLU A 213 -4.35 21.49 7.81
N THR A 214 -3.81 21.95 6.67
CA THR A 214 -3.78 21.15 5.44
C THR A 214 -3.03 19.83 5.64
N PHE A 215 -1.88 19.86 6.33
CA PHE A 215 -1.13 18.65 6.70
C PHE A 215 -1.92 17.76 7.65
N GLY A 216 -2.55 18.34 8.68
CA GLY A 216 -3.42 17.61 9.60
C GLY A 216 -4.54 16.88 8.86
N ASN A 217 -5.25 17.58 7.98
CA ASN A 217 -6.33 17.07 7.15
C ASN A 217 -5.86 15.98 6.16
N THR A 218 -4.62 16.07 5.68
CA THR A 218 -4.04 15.10 4.74
C THR A 218 -3.64 13.80 5.42
N TRP A 219 -3.01 13.87 6.60
CA TRP A 219 -2.31 12.72 7.17
C TRP A 219 -3.07 12.06 8.32
N VAL A 220 -3.80 12.82 9.14
CA VAL A 220 -4.44 12.30 10.36
C VAL A 220 -5.67 11.44 10.04
N PRO A 221 -6.65 11.87 9.22
CA PRO A 221 -7.84 11.04 8.96
C PRO A 221 -7.51 9.69 8.31
N PRO A 222 -6.63 9.61 7.29
CA PRO A 222 -6.19 8.34 6.73
C PRO A 222 -5.44 7.45 7.73
N LEU A 223 -4.66 8.02 8.65
CA LEU A 223 -3.98 7.25 9.70
C LEU A 223 -4.99 6.54 10.60
N ILE A 224 -6.02 7.24 11.06
CA ILE A 224 -7.08 6.67 11.91
C ILE A 224 -7.76 5.50 11.18
N SER A 225 -8.20 5.70 9.94
CA SER A 225 -8.83 4.63 9.15
C SER A 225 -7.90 3.44 8.93
N THR A 226 -6.60 3.69 8.70
CA THR A 226 -5.61 2.66 8.45
C THR A 226 -5.33 1.84 9.70
N LEU A 227 -5.16 2.48 10.85
CA LEU A 227 -4.92 1.78 12.12
C LEU A 227 -6.12 0.90 12.49
N LEU A 228 -7.34 1.42 12.34
CA LEU A 228 -8.56 0.64 12.58
C LEU A 228 -8.73 -0.50 11.57
N GLY A 229 -8.55 -0.21 10.28
CA GLY A 229 -8.76 -1.18 9.20
C GLY A 229 -7.72 -2.30 9.21
N VAL A 230 -6.43 -1.96 9.33
CA VAL A 230 -5.31 -2.93 9.39
C VAL A 230 -5.28 -3.64 10.74
N GLY A 231 -5.55 -2.95 11.85
CA GLY A 231 -5.63 -3.55 13.18
C GLY A 231 -6.74 -4.60 13.29
N THR A 232 -7.95 -4.26 12.81
CA THR A 232 -9.07 -5.22 12.76
C THR A 232 -8.74 -6.40 11.86
N ALA A 233 -8.13 -6.15 10.69
CA ALA A 233 -7.68 -7.19 9.78
C ALA A 233 -6.61 -8.10 10.39
N ALA A 234 -5.69 -7.57 11.20
CA ALA A 234 -4.67 -8.35 11.90
C ALA A 234 -5.30 -9.29 12.92
N VAL A 235 -6.23 -8.79 13.74
CA VAL A 235 -6.94 -9.60 14.75
C VAL A 235 -7.76 -10.70 14.07
N ALA A 236 -8.55 -10.34 13.06
CA ALA A 236 -9.38 -11.31 12.33
C ALA A 236 -8.52 -12.33 11.57
N GLY A 237 -7.46 -11.88 10.89
CA GLY A 237 -6.58 -12.77 10.13
C GLY A 237 -5.81 -13.73 11.04
N TYR A 238 -5.41 -13.27 12.22
CA TYR A 238 -4.84 -14.13 13.24
C TYR A 238 -5.86 -15.17 13.76
N GLY A 239 -7.09 -14.75 14.04
CA GLY A 239 -8.17 -15.65 14.43
C GLY A 239 -8.43 -16.75 13.40
N ILE A 240 -8.48 -16.39 12.11
CA ILE A 240 -8.70 -17.35 11.02
C ILE A 240 -7.48 -18.26 10.81
N GLY A 241 -6.28 -17.68 10.73
CA GLY A 241 -5.06 -18.38 10.32
C GLY A 241 -4.37 -19.18 11.42
N ALA A 242 -4.32 -18.66 12.65
CA ALA A 242 -3.64 -19.31 13.78
C ALA A 242 -4.56 -20.24 14.57
N LEU A 243 -5.79 -19.80 14.90
CA LEU A 243 -6.72 -20.64 15.68
C LEU A 243 -7.39 -21.72 14.82
N ARG A 244 -7.49 -21.49 13.51
CA ARG A 244 -8.05 -22.42 12.52
C ARG A 244 -9.37 -23.06 13.00
N PRO A 245 -10.44 -22.26 13.20
CA PRO A 245 -11.70 -22.76 13.78
C PRO A 245 -12.36 -23.88 12.96
N LEU A 246 -12.09 -23.96 11.66
CA LEU A 246 -12.57 -25.02 10.76
C LEU A 246 -11.45 -25.99 10.35
N GLY A 247 -10.36 -26.06 11.12
CA GLY A 247 -9.20 -26.88 10.80
C GLY A 247 -8.56 -26.49 9.46
N PRO A 248 -8.26 -27.46 8.56
CA PRO A 248 -7.67 -27.19 7.25
C PRO A 248 -8.51 -26.26 6.36
N ARG A 249 -9.82 -26.20 6.58
CA ARG A 249 -10.77 -25.42 5.77
C ARG A 249 -10.98 -23.98 6.25
N SER A 250 -10.22 -23.54 7.26
CA SER A 250 -10.40 -22.21 7.85
C SER A 250 -10.21 -21.07 6.85
N GLU A 251 -9.49 -21.31 5.76
CA GLU A 251 -9.28 -20.32 4.69
C GLU A 251 -10.57 -20.03 3.90
N LEU A 252 -11.54 -20.95 3.90
CA LEU A 252 -12.86 -20.69 3.31
C LEU A 252 -13.59 -19.53 4.02
N LEU A 253 -13.21 -19.21 5.25
CA LEU A 253 -13.71 -18.02 5.96
C LEU A 253 -13.26 -16.71 5.31
N LEU A 254 -12.29 -16.73 4.40
CA LEU A 254 -11.90 -15.56 3.60
C LEU A 254 -12.86 -15.32 2.42
N LEU A 255 -13.63 -16.33 1.97
CA LEU A 255 -14.51 -16.21 0.81
C LEU A 255 -15.57 -15.11 0.94
N PRO A 256 -16.23 -14.89 2.11
CA PRO A 256 -17.15 -13.77 2.28
C PRO A 256 -16.49 -12.39 2.13
N PHE A 257 -15.18 -12.30 2.38
CA PHE A 257 -14.41 -11.06 2.24
C PHE A 257 -13.76 -10.91 0.86
N ALA A 258 -13.62 -12.01 0.11
CA ALA A 258 -12.99 -12.03 -1.19
C ALA A 258 -13.56 -11.02 -2.21
N PRO A 259 -14.88 -10.76 -2.29
CA PRO A 259 -15.43 -9.71 -3.15
C PRO A 259 -14.83 -8.31 -2.92
N PHE A 260 -14.28 -8.06 -1.73
CA PHE A 260 -13.74 -6.76 -1.35
C PHE A 260 -12.21 -6.72 -1.40
N LEU A 261 -11.54 -7.80 -1.83
CA LEU A 261 -10.08 -7.90 -1.86
C LEU A 261 -9.44 -6.78 -2.70
N PHE A 262 -10.06 -6.42 -3.81
CA PHE A 262 -9.56 -5.35 -4.68
C PHE A 262 -10.43 -4.10 -4.70
N VAL A 263 -11.40 -3.99 -3.78
CA VAL A 263 -12.32 -2.85 -3.73
C VAL A 263 -11.66 -1.73 -2.93
N GLY A 264 -11.38 -0.61 -3.61
CA GLY A 264 -10.93 0.63 -2.99
C GLY A 264 -12.10 1.51 -2.55
N VAL A 265 -11.80 2.79 -2.31
CA VAL A 265 -12.81 3.79 -1.89
C VAL A 265 -13.83 4.06 -3.01
N ALA A 266 -13.39 4.01 -4.27
CA ALA A 266 -14.16 4.52 -5.39
C ALA A 266 -15.54 3.87 -5.60
N PRO A 267 -15.69 2.53 -5.66
CA PRO A 267 -17.00 1.92 -5.87
C PRO A 267 -17.98 2.21 -4.72
N LEU A 268 -17.45 2.52 -3.53
CA LEU A 268 -18.23 2.81 -2.32
C LEU A 268 -18.49 4.30 -2.10
N ALA A 269 -17.86 5.17 -2.89
CA ALA A 269 -17.84 6.62 -2.66
C ALA A 269 -19.24 7.25 -2.61
N LEU A 270 -20.14 6.91 -3.56
CA LEU A 270 -21.51 7.44 -3.56
C LEU A 270 -22.29 7.06 -2.31
N ARG A 271 -22.21 5.77 -1.91
CA ARG A 271 -22.93 5.29 -0.73
C ARG A 271 -22.40 5.95 0.54
N ALA A 272 -21.07 6.03 0.66
CA ALA A 272 -20.40 6.67 1.78
C ALA A 272 -20.68 8.18 1.86
N TYR A 273 -20.73 8.86 0.71
CA TYR A 273 -21.11 10.27 0.63
C TYR A 273 -22.56 10.47 1.07
N ALA A 274 -23.50 9.65 0.60
CA ALA A 274 -24.90 9.73 1.03
C ALA A 274 -25.07 9.48 2.55
N ASP A 275 -24.33 8.50 3.11
CA ASP A 275 -24.27 8.28 4.56
C ASP A 275 -23.67 9.47 5.31
N GLY A 276 -22.59 10.06 4.78
CA GLY A 276 -21.96 11.24 5.36
C GLY A 276 -22.88 12.46 5.34
N ALA A 277 -23.60 12.67 4.23
CA ALA A 277 -24.52 13.79 4.06
C ALA A 277 -25.70 13.69 5.05
N THR A 278 -26.31 12.50 5.14
CA THR A 278 -27.44 12.25 6.06
C THR A 278 -27.04 12.34 7.53
N ALA A 279 -25.79 12.00 7.86
CA ALA A 279 -25.26 12.09 9.22
C ALA A 279 -24.60 13.45 9.54
N SER A 280 -24.66 14.44 8.64
CA SER A 280 -23.98 15.74 8.76
C SER A 280 -22.48 15.62 9.09
N ARG A 281 -21.82 14.60 8.52
CA ARG A 281 -20.38 14.35 8.70
C ARG A 281 -19.52 14.95 7.60
N LEU A 282 -20.10 15.28 6.44
CA LEU A 282 -19.40 16.02 5.39
C LEU A 282 -18.94 17.37 5.94
N GLU A 283 -17.85 17.91 5.41
CA GLU A 283 -17.27 19.16 5.89
C GLU A 283 -16.89 19.12 7.38
N THR A 284 -16.46 17.94 7.86
CA THR A 284 -15.83 17.80 9.18
C THR A 284 -14.54 16.99 9.04
N MET A 285 -13.63 17.12 10.02
CA MET A 285 -12.40 16.31 10.07
C MET A 285 -12.70 14.79 10.10
N LEU A 286 -13.82 14.39 10.71
CA LEU A 286 -14.28 13.00 10.70
C LEU A 286 -14.85 12.57 9.34
N GLY A 287 -15.40 13.51 8.57
CA GLY A 287 -15.82 13.30 7.18
C GLY A 287 -14.66 12.96 6.25
N LEU A 288 -13.46 13.46 6.53
CA LEU A 288 -12.24 13.17 5.76
C LEU A 288 -11.71 11.75 5.99
N VAL A 289 -12.17 11.04 7.03
CA VAL A 289 -11.75 9.65 7.28
C VAL A 289 -12.28 8.77 6.14
N PRO A 290 -11.40 8.13 5.34
CA PRO A 290 -11.84 7.30 4.23
C PRO A 290 -12.81 6.21 4.68
N PRO A 291 -13.84 5.87 3.89
CA PRO A 291 -14.90 4.95 4.28
C PRO A 291 -14.48 3.47 4.27
N THR A 292 -13.18 3.18 4.26
CA THR A 292 -12.62 1.82 4.31
C THR A 292 -12.57 1.31 5.74
N ARG A 293 -13.57 0.54 6.15
CA ARG A 293 -13.67 0.00 7.53
C ARG A 293 -12.75 -1.20 7.80
N LEU A 294 -12.41 -1.97 6.76
CA LEU A 294 -11.59 -3.17 6.86
C LEU A 294 -10.59 -3.21 5.71
N ALA A 295 -9.30 -3.33 6.02
CA ALA A 295 -8.26 -3.51 5.01
C ALA A 295 -8.22 -4.99 4.59
N VAL A 296 -9.09 -5.37 3.66
CA VAL A 296 -9.23 -6.77 3.20
C VAL A 296 -7.91 -7.36 2.67
N PRO A 297 -7.08 -6.65 1.88
CA PRO A 297 -5.75 -7.16 1.54
C PRO A 297 -4.89 -7.54 2.76
N ALA A 298 -4.90 -6.70 3.79
CA ALA A 298 -4.19 -6.98 5.03
C ALA A 298 -4.75 -8.22 5.75
N LEU A 299 -6.08 -8.42 5.73
CA LEU A 299 -6.73 -9.60 6.31
C LEU A 299 -6.18 -10.89 5.68
N PHE A 300 -6.09 -10.93 4.35
CA PHE A 300 -5.52 -12.06 3.63
C PHE A 300 -4.05 -12.27 4.00
N VAL A 301 -3.22 -11.22 3.97
CA VAL A 301 -1.79 -11.32 4.31
C VAL A 301 -1.59 -11.83 5.74
N PHE A 302 -2.31 -11.30 6.73
CA PHE A 302 -2.21 -11.76 8.11
C PHE A 302 -2.72 -13.19 8.29
N THR A 303 -3.77 -13.59 7.58
CA THR A 303 -4.27 -14.98 7.63
C THR A 303 -3.22 -15.95 7.11
N LEU A 304 -2.61 -15.65 5.95
CA LEU A 304 -1.58 -16.48 5.34
C LEU A 304 -0.30 -16.55 6.19
N LEU A 305 0.07 -15.43 6.82
CA LEU A 305 1.22 -15.35 7.71
C LEU A 305 0.99 -16.13 8.99
N ALA A 306 -0.16 -15.93 9.64
CA ALA A 306 -0.56 -16.67 10.84
C ALA A 306 -0.65 -18.18 10.57
N ARG A 307 -1.18 -18.57 9.41
CA ARG A 307 -1.21 -19.98 8.96
C ARG A 307 0.19 -20.57 8.86
N GLY A 308 1.13 -19.84 8.25
CA GLY A 308 2.53 -20.26 8.11
C GLY A 308 3.21 -20.41 9.47
N GLN A 309 3.01 -19.46 10.39
CA GLN A 309 3.55 -19.54 11.75
C GLN A 309 2.97 -20.71 12.55
N ALA A 310 1.67 -20.98 12.44
CA ALA A 310 1.05 -22.11 13.12
C ALA A 310 1.62 -23.46 12.66
N PHE A 311 1.93 -23.60 11.37
CA PHE A 311 2.56 -24.81 10.84
C PHE A 311 4.02 -24.95 11.32
N ALA A 312 4.77 -23.84 11.35
CA ALA A 312 6.13 -23.80 11.87
C ALA A 312 6.18 -24.16 13.37
N ASP A 313 5.23 -23.67 14.17
CA ASP A 313 5.10 -23.99 15.60
C ASP A 313 4.78 -25.48 15.81
N GLN A 314 3.84 -26.04 15.05
CA GLN A 314 3.51 -27.47 15.11
C GLN A 314 4.71 -28.34 14.75
N SER A 315 5.50 -27.94 13.75
CA SER A 315 6.73 -28.64 13.36
C SER A 315 7.78 -28.57 14.49
N ALA A 316 8.02 -27.38 15.04
CA ALA A 316 8.98 -27.19 16.14
C ALA A 316 8.59 -27.98 17.40
N ARG A 317 7.30 -28.11 17.72
CA ARG A 317 6.81 -28.92 18.84
C ARG A 317 7.04 -30.42 18.64
N ARG A 318 6.95 -30.92 17.39
CA ARG A 318 7.31 -32.31 17.06
C ARG A 318 8.80 -32.56 17.30
N ASP A 319 9.64 -31.55 17.08
CA ASP A 319 11.08 -31.59 17.34
C ASP A 319 11.43 -31.31 18.82
N GLY A 320 10.44 -31.23 19.72
CA GLY A 320 10.64 -30.99 21.15
C GLY A 320 11.02 -29.54 21.51
N VAL A 321 10.99 -28.61 20.55
CA VAL A 321 11.32 -27.20 20.77
C VAL A 321 10.07 -26.42 21.14
N SER A 322 9.97 -26.02 22.41
CA SER A 322 8.93 -25.09 22.86
C SER A 322 9.39 -23.64 22.73
N ARG A 323 8.61 -22.81 22.05
CA ARG A 323 8.83 -21.36 21.93
C ARG A 323 7.66 -20.61 22.57
N SER A 324 7.94 -19.50 23.23
CA SER A 324 6.90 -18.62 23.78
C SER A 324 5.99 -18.11 22.67
N TRP A 325 4.68 -18.08 22.92
CA TRP A 325 3.67 -17.60 21.98
C TRP A 325 4.02 -16.23 21.34
N THR A 326 4.46 -15.25 22.14
CA THR A 326 4.86 -13.92 21.67
C THR A 326 5.97 -13.96 20.61
N ARG A 327 6.97 -14.83 20.80
CA ARG A 327 8.12 -14.97 19.91
C ARG A 327 7.77 -15.71 18.61
N THR A 328 6.77 -16.58 18.66
CA THR A 328 6.29 -17.35 17.52
C THR A 328 5.29 -16.56 16.66
N TYR A 329 4.41 -15.78 17.28
CA TYR A 329 3.27 -15.19 16.59
C TYR A 329 3.31 -13.65 16.49
N ILE A 330 3.66 -12.94 17.57
CA ILE A 330 3.65 -11.47 17.56
C ILE A 330 4.91 -10.92 16.89
N LEU A 331 6.08 -11.31 17.39
CA LEU A 331 7.34 -10.72 16.95
C LEU A 331 7.58 -10.88 15.43
N PRO A 332 7.26 -12.02 14.79
CA PRO A 332 7.43 -12.18 13.35
C PRO A 332 6.40 -11.40 12.52
N THR A 333 5.26 -10.99 13.08
CA THR A 333 4.19 -10.31 12.33
C THR A 333 4.31 -8.79 12.38
N LEU A 334 5.01 -8.23 13.38
CA LEU A 334 5.20 -6.78 13.54
C LEU A 334 5.77 -6.07 12.29
N PRO A 335 6.81 -6.58 11.60
CA PRO A 335 7.35 -5.88 10.44
C PRO A 335 6.37 -5.88 9.26
N MET A 336 5.66 -6.99 9.02
CA MET A 336 4.60 -7.03 8.00
C MET A 336 3.46 -6.07 8.34
N ALA A 337 3.06 -6.00 9.61
CA ALA A 337 2.06 -5.04 10.07
C ALA A 337 2.51 -3.59 9.81
N ALA A 338 3.76 -3.26 10.14
CA ALA A 338 4.31 -1.94 9.87
C ALA A 338 4.30 -1.60 8.37
N ILE A 339 4.70 -2.53 7.50
CA ILE A 339 4.67 -2.35 6.04
C ILE A 339 3.24 -2.10 5.56
N LEU A 340 2.27 -2.91 6.01
CA LEU A 340 0.87 -2.77 5.62
C LEU A 340 0.24 -1.47 6.11
N VAL A 341 0.53 -1.06 7.36
CA VAL A 341 0.07 0.22 7.92
C VAL A 341 0.66 1.38 7.12
N VAL A 342 1.99 1.43 6.93
CA VAL A 342 2.65 2.53 6.23
C VAL A 342 2.20 2.60 4.76
N GLY A 343 2.13 1.46 4.07
CA GLY A 343 1.69 1.39 2.67
C GLY A 343 0.24 1.84 2.50
N THR A 344 -0.67 1.33 3.32
CA THR A 344 -2.10 1.69 3.26
C THR A 344 -2.34 3.16 3.65
N TRP A 345 -1.62 3.64 4.66
CA TRP A 345 -1.70 5.02 5.12
C TRP A 345 -1.24 5.98 4.03
N LEU A 346 -0.11 5.69 3.39
CA LEU A 346 0.43 6.53 2.31
C LEU A 346 -0.51 6.57 1.11
N VAL A 347 -1.02 5.42 0.66
CA VAL A 347 -1.95 5.36 -0.47
C VAL A 347 -3.22 6.17 -0.16
N SER A 348 -3.77 6.00 1.04
CA SER A 348 -4.99 6.71 1.47
C SER A 348 -4.76 8.22 1.63
N ALA A 349 -3.59 8.64 2.13
CA ALA A 349 -3.25 10.06 2.28
C ALA A 349 -3.02 10.78 0.94
N GLN A 350 -2.73 10.02 -0.12
CA GLN A 350 -2.54 10.53 -1.47
C GLN A 350 -3.80 10.38 -2.35
N ASP A 351 -4.87 9.78 -1.83
CA ASP A 351 -6.12 9.68 -2.56
C ASP A 351 -6.77 11.06 -2.72
N LEU A 352 -7.18 11.39 -3.94
CA LEU A 352 -7.87 12.65 -4.24
C LEU A 352 -9.40 12.47 -4.22
N LEU A 353 -9.88 11.27 -4.51
CA LEU A 353 -11.29 11.02 -4.75
C LEU A 353 -12.14 11.29 -3.51
N TRP A 354 -11.77 10.75 -2.36
CA TRP A 354 -12.56 10.95 -1.15
C TRP A 354 -12.48 12.39 -0.62
N PRO A 355 -11.30 13.01 -0.47
CA PRO A 355 -11.21 14.37 0.02
C PRO A 355 -11.99 15.38 -0.83
N VAL A 356 -11.95 15.27 -2.17
CA VAL A 356 -12.63 16.25 -3.04
C VAL A 356 -14.16 16.22 -2.92
N ILE A 357 -14.75 15.10 -2.48
CA ILE A 357 -16.19 14.99 -2.23
C ILE A 357 -16.58 15.14 -0.77
N SER A 358 -15.64 15.02 0.17
CA SER A 358 -15.95 14.97 1.61
C SER A 358 -15.60 16.25 2.36
N GLY A 359 -14.67 17.06 1.86
CA GLY A 359 -14.28 18.32 2.48
C GLY A 359 -13.79 19.36 1.48
N SER A 360 -14.19 20.61 1.71
CA SER A 360 -13.82 21.78 0.92
C SER A 360 -13.34 22.91 1.83
N GLY A 361 -12.90 24.03 1.24
CA GLY A 361 -12.48 25.21 2.00
C GLY A 361 -11.33 24.89 2.96
N ASP A 362 -11.51 25.19 4.25
CA ASP A 362 -10.50 25.02 5.30
C ASP A 362 -10.13 23.54 5.54
N LEU A 363 -11.02 22.62 5.20
CA LEU A 363 -10.80 21.17 5.33
C LEU A 363 -10.10 20.52 4.14
N ALA A 364 -9.73 21.31 3.12
CA ALA A 364 -9.07 20.76 1.95
C ALA A 364 -7.71 20.14 2.31
N THR A 365 -7.49 18.92 1.79
CA THR A 365 -6.22 18.20 1.94
C THR A 365 -5.18 18.72 0.95
N GLY A 366 -3.92 18.36 1.13
CA GLY A 366 -2.81 18.71 0.23
C GLY A 366 -3.11 18.37 -1.23
N PRO A 367 -3.55 17.13 -1.56
CA PRO A 367 -3.97 16.78 -2.91
C PRO A 367 -5.11 17.66 -3.47
N VAL A 368 -6.12 18.00 -2.65
CA VAL A 368 -7.24 18.86 -3.08
C VAL A 368 -6.76 20.29 -3.34
N ARG A 369 -5.97 20.86 -2.43
CA ARG A 369 -5.38 22.20 -2.61
C ARG A 369 -4.50 22.26 -3.86
N LEU A 370 -3.72 21.21 -4.12
CA LEU A 370 -2.92 21.11 -5.33
C LEU A 370 -3.81 21.10 -6.58
N TYR A 371 -4.89 20.34 -6.55
CA TYR A 371 -5.88 20.31 -7.63
C TYR A 371 -6.52 21.69 -7.85
N ASP A 372 -6.95 22.38 -6.79
CA ASP A 372 -7.55 23.72 -6.89
C ASP A 372 -6.58 24.74 -7.51
N LEU A 373 -5.31 24.69 -7.10
CA LEU A 373 -4.24 25.51 -7.67
C LEU A 373 -4.01 25.24 -9.17
N LEU A 374 -4.18 23.98 -9.60
CA LEU A 374 -4.07 23.59 -11.01
C LEU A 374 -5.34 23.91 -11.82
N GLY A 375 -6.51 23.99 -11.20
CA GLY A 375 -7.81 24.12 -11.86
C GLY A 375 -8.36 25.55 -12.01
N VAL A 376 -8.13 26.44 -11.04
CA VAL A 376 -8.93 27.68 -10.90
C VAL A 376 -8.30 28.95 -11.50
N GLY A 377 -6.99 29.05 -11.74
CA GLY A 377 -6.43 30.38 -12.04
C GLY A 377 -5.14 30.52 -12.84
N GLY A 378 -4.54 29.44 -13.35
CA GLY A 378 -3.13 29.53 -13.74
C GLY A 378 -2.26 29.82 -12.51
N LEU A 379 -1.00 29.41 -12.55
CA LEU A 379 -0.13 29.50 -11.39
C LEU A 379 0.34 30.94 -11.18
N ARG A 380 -0.55 31.82 -10.66
CA ARG A 380 -0.22 33.21 -10.32
C ARG A 380 0.61 33.35 -9.02
N GLY A 381 0.99 32.23 -8.41
CA GLY A 381 1.84 32.17 -7.23
C GLY A 381 2.74 30.93 -7.19
N SER A 382 3.78 30.95 -6.36
CA SER A 382 4.62 29.80 -6.11
C SER A 382 3.78 28.68 -5.51
N VAL A 383 3.52 27.61 -6.28
CA VAL A 383 2.92 26.39 -5.74
C VAL A 383 3.87 25.87 -4.67
N PRO A 384 3.43 25.72 -3.42
CA PRO A 384 4.21 24.97 -2.45
C PRO A 384 4.17 23.51 -2.90
N VAL A 385 5.12 23.10 -3.75
CA VAL A 385 5.27 21.71 -4.25
C VAL A 385 5.29 20.71 -3.07
N VAL A 386 5.65 21.20 -1.89
CA VAL A 386 5.61 20.52 -0.59
C VAL A 386 4.22 19.98 -0.20
N LEU A 387 3.12 20.59 -0.66
CA LEU A 387 1.75 20.14 -0.38
C LEU A 387 1.35 18.87 -1.15
N ALA A 388 2.00 18.61 -2.29
CA ALA A 388 1.67 17.47 -3.14
C ALA A 388 2.16 16.15 -2.53
N LEU A 389 3.44 16.10 -2.16
CA LEU A 389 4.03 14.99 -1.44
C LEU A 389 5.24 15.52 -0.65
N PRO A 390 5.28 15.33 0.67
CA PRO A 390 6.49 15.57 1.44
C PRO A 390 7.55 14.58 0.97
N TRP A 391 8.44 15.01 0.07
CA TRP A 391 9.51 14.18 -0.51
C TRP A 391 10.40 13.57 0.58
N TRP A 392 10.51 14.22 1.74
CA TRP A 392 11.18 13.69 2.91
C TRP A 392 10.50 12.43 3.46
N LEU A 393 9.17 12.40 3.46
CA LEU A 393 8.41 11.22 3.89
C LEU A 393 8.62 10.08 2.91
N LEU A 394 8.66 10.37 1.60
CA LEU A 394 9.03 9.37 0.60
C LEU A 394 10.43 8.80 0.87
N LEU A 395 11.42 9.64 1.15
CA LEU A 395 12.78 9.18 1.48
C LEU A 395 12.80 8.28 2.72
N VAL A 396 12.09 8.67 3.78
CA VAL A 396 11.95 7.85 5.00
C VAL A 396 11.27 6.52 4.69
N ILE A 397 10.20 6.52 3.89
CA ILE A 397 9.47 5.30 3.51
C ILE A 397 10.34 4.40 2.62
N VAL A 398 11.09 4.96 1.66
CA VAL A 398 12.03 4.20 0.82
C VAL A 398 13.14 3.60 1.68
N ALA A 399 13.73 4.37 2.60
CA ALA A 399 14.74 3.85 3.52
C ALA A 399 14.16 2.73 4.40
N ALA A 400 12.96 2.91 4.96
CA ALA A 400 12.27 1.90 5.74
C ALA A 400 11.96 0.64 4.90
N ALA A 401 11.54 0.80 3.64
CA ALA A 401 11.30 -0.30 2.72
C ALA A 401 12.58 -1.06 2.39
N VAL A 402 13.71 -0.36 2.17
CA VAL A 402 15.03 -0.98 1.96
C VAL A 402 15.45 -1.77 3.19
N VAL A 403 15.30 -1.21 4.40
CA VAL A 403 15.60 -1.94 5.64
C VAL A 403 14.70 -3.16 5.78
N ALA A 404 13.39 -3.00 5.57
CA ALA A 404 12.44 -4.09 5.63
C ALA A 404 12.78 -5.17 4.60
N GLN A 405 13.19 -4.79 3.39
CA GLN A 405 13.62 -5.71 2.35
C GLN A 405 14.82 -6.53 2.80
N LEU A 406 15.88 -5.86 3.27
CA LEU A 406 17.14 -6.49 3.65
C LEU A 406 17.05 -7.32 4.92
N THR A 407 16.21 -6.93 5.87
CA THR A 407 16.15 -7.56 7.20
C THR A 407 15.03 -8.59 7.34
N TYR A 408 13.93 -8.42 6.61
CA TYR A 408 12.68 -9.13 6.86
C TYR A 408 12.09 -9.77 5.60
N LEU A 409 11.84 -9.02 4.53
CA LEU A 409 11.18 -9.57 3.32
C LEU A 409 12.03 -10.65 2.65
N ASP A 410 13.36 -10.54 2.69
CA ASP A 410 14.29 -11.58 2.25
C ASP A 410 14.11 -12.94 2.99
N ARG A 411 13.44 -12.93 4.15
CA ARG A 411 13.16 -14.13 4.96
C ARG A 411 11.75 -14.67 4.73
N ILE A 412 10.88 -13.92 4.06
CA ILE A 412 9.52 -14.36 3.81
C ILE A 412 9.48 -15.26 2.58
N ALA A 413 8.88 -16.41 2.79
CA ALA A 413 8.76 -17.50 1.85
C ALA A 413 7.29 -17.72 1.52
N LEU A 414 6.88 -17.43 0.28
CA LEU A 414 5.62 -17.97 -0.22
C LEU A 414 5.82 -19.46 -0.50
N ARG A 415 5.15 -20.32 0.26
CA ARG A 415 5.09 -21.76 0.00
C ARG A 415 3.72 -22.13 -0.54
N VAL A 416 3.71 -23.07 -1.48
CA VAL A 416 2.51 -23.50 -2.21
C VAL A 416 2.44 -25.03 -2.16
N GLY A 417 1.25 -25.58 -1.89
CA GLY A 417 0.98 -27.02 -1.86
C GLY A 417 0.93 -27.64 -0.45
N ASP A 418 0.36 -28.85 -0.38
CA ASP A 418 0.09 -29.55 0.87
C ASP A 418 1.39 -30.08 1.49
N GLY A 419 1.83 -29.45 2.57
CA GLY A 419 2.93 -29.95 3.36
C GLY A 419 2.49 -31.20 4.12
N GLY A 420 2.60 -32.37 3.48
CA GLY A 420 2.67 -33.67 4.17
C GLY A 420 1.43 -34.10 4.95
N GLU A 421 0.23 -33.91 4.41
CA GLU A 421 -0.97 -34.64 4.87
C GLU A 421 -1.13 -36.02 4.19
N SER A 422 -0.04 -36.59 3.68
CA SER A 422 0.01 -38.01 3.34
C SER A 422 0.31 -38.82 4.61
N GLY A 423 -0.69 -39.00 5.47
CA GLY A 423 -0.53 -39.86 6.65
C GLY A 423 -1.67 -39.75 7.65
N THR A 424 -2.82 -40.35 7.33
CA THR A 424 -3.41 -41.52 8.01
C THR A 424 -4.61 -42.00 7.22
#